data_AF-A0A3L8R956-F1
#
_entry.id   AF-A0A3L8R956-F1
#
_cell.length_a   1.000
_cell.length_b   1.000
_cell.length_c   1.000
_cell.angle_alpha   90.00
_cell.angle_beta   90.00
_cell.angle_gamma   90.00
#
_symmetry.space_group_name_H-M   'P 1'
#
loop_
_entity.id
_entity.type
_entity.pdbx_description
1 polymer ?
#
loop_
_entity_poly.entity_id
_entity_poly.type
_entity_poly.pdbx_seq_one_letter_code
_entity_poly.pdbx_strand_id
1 'polypeptide(L)'
;MTVAVTDVRRPVTVASTGADQANFLEHRVHVEANEERVVCRVLLNNSDARSPCVIADKETDPDRTLLPDGMGILARLDGGSPLPELTAAVNAVCEEAEEPREPTVVVLRFAPSPPGAREWPGDVSIHEVNRWERAVRRLERLDNLTIAVAQGTCGGPVLDLLLAAAFRIGTPDLKLVLPVNDEHFWPGMVLYRLVQHIGPARARRIVLWGSDIPLPDAIELGIVDEVSNDVTEAVRNAAALRGRLSDREARIRRRLLEEATSAEYQDALGAHLAACDRELRRLRNGGPGTPAGTAAGHVEAAG
;
A
#
# COMPACT_ATOMS: atom_id res chain seq x y z
N MET A 1 -19.04 9.37 -23.70
CA MET A 1 -19.94 10.21 -22.89
C MET A 1 -19.96 9.63 -21.49
N THR A 2 -19.27 10.26 -20.55
CA THR A 2 -19.19 9.78 -19.16
C THR A 2 -20.18 10.60 -18.34
N VAL A 3 -21.16 9.96 -17.72
CA VAL A 3 -22.16 10.63 -16.88
C VAL A 3 -21.83 10.32 -15.43
N ALA A 4 -21.46 11.34 -14.66
CA ALA A 4 -21.31 11.23 -13.22
C ALA A 4 -22.68 11.48 -12.57
N VAL A 5 -23.20 10.48 -11.85
CA VAL A 5 -24.43 10.62 -11.05
C VAL A 5 -24.00 10.78 -9.60
N THR A 6 -24.18 11.98 -9.04
CA THR A 6 -23.80 12.31 -7.66
C THR A 6 -24.97 12.31 -6.68
N ASP A 7 -26.23 12.24 -7.15
CA ASP A 7 -27.41 12.18 -6.28
C ASP A 7 -28.62 11.55 -7.02
N VAL A 8 -29.34 10.64 -6.36
CA VAL A 8 -30.41 9.81 -6.92
C VAL A 8 -31.78 10.53 -6.89
N ARG A 9 -31.90 11.67 -6.20
CA ARG A 9 -33.20 12.36 -5.98
C ARG A 9 -33.42 13.65 -6.78
N ARG A 10 -32.53 14.03 -7.71
CA ARG A 10 -32.69 15.22 -8.57
C ARG A 10 -32.45 14.88 -10.05
N PRO A 11 -33.12 15.57 -11.00
CA PRO A 11 -32.86 15.37 -12.42
C PRO A 11 -31.39 15.71 -12.74
N VAL A 12 -30.66 14.72 -13.27
CA VAL A 12 -29.24 14.82 -13.63
C VAL A 12 -29.09 15.69 -14.87
N THR A 13 -28.28 16.76 -14.78
CA THR A 13 -27.86 17.54 -15.96
C THR A 13 -26.56 16.96 -16.48
N VAL A 14 -26.55 16.49 -17.73
CA VAL A 14 -25.36 15.94 -18.38
C VAL A 14 -24.53 17.07 -18.98
N ALA A 15 -23.29 17.26 -18.52
CA ALA A 15 -22.32 18.13 -19.17
C ALA A 15 -21.31 17.28 -19.95
N SER A 16 -21.16 17.54 -21.25
CA SER A 16 -20.12 16.95 -22.08
C SER A 16 -18.95 17.92 -22.24
N THR A 17 -17.74 17.53 -21.82
CA THR A 17 -16.50 18.25 -22.14
C THR A 17 -15.85 17.60 -23.36
N GLY A 18 -15.96 18.27 -24.51
CA GLY A 18 -15.30 17.91 -25.76
C GLY A 18 -15.43 19.04 -26.77
N ALA A 19 -14.32 19.45 -27.36
CA ALA A 19 -14.24 20.53 -28.33
C ALA A 19 -14.77 20.08 -29.70
N ASP A 20 -16.07 20.26 -29.95
CA ASP A 20 -16.61 20.52 -31.28
C ASP A 20 -18.04 21.06 -31.14
N GLN A 21 -18.18 22.38 -31.25
CA GLN A 21 -19.48 23.08 -31.23
C GLN A 21 -20.12 23.04 -32.62
N ALA A 22 -20.63 21.88 -33.04
CA ALA A 22 -21.60 21.80 -34.13
C ALA A 22 -22.31 20.44 -34.10
N ASN A 23 -23.65 20.47 -34.00
CA ASN A 23 -24.56 19.31 -33.96
C ASN A 23 -24.66 18.56 -32.62
N PHE A 24 -25.26 19.20 -31.62
CA PHE A 24 -25.90 18.49 -30.51
C PHE A 24 -27.41 18.41 -30.73
N LEU A 25 -27.88 17.26 -31.20
CA LEU A 25 -29.29 16.86 -31.09
C LEU A 25 -29.59 16.59 -29.60
N GLU A 26 -30.67 17.16 -29.07
CA GLU A 26 -31.13 16.96 -27.69
C GLU A 26 -31.33 15.46 -27.39
N HIS A 27 -30.42 14.88 -26.62
CA HIS A 27 -30.54 13.54 -26.09
C HIS A 27 -31.25 13.59 -24.73
N ARG A 28 -32.48 13.08 -24.64
CA ARG A 28 -33.17 12.88 -23.34
C ARG A 28 -32.77 11.53 -22.75
N VAL A 29 -32.01 11.55 -21.66
CA VAL A 29 -31.73 10.36 -20.84
C VAL A 29 -32.78 10.28 -19.73
N HIS A 30 -33.53 9.18 -19.67
CA HIS A 30 -34.38 8.88 -18.52
C HIS A 30 -33.61 7.95 -17.57
N VAL A 31 -33.46 8.39 -16.33
CA VAL A 31 -32.84 7.63 -15.24
C VAL A 31 -33.95 7.22 -14.28
N GLU A 32 -34.19 5.92 -14.15
CA GLU A 32 -35.02 5.37 -13.07
C GLU A 32 -34.08 4.71 -12.06
N ALA A 33 -34.26 5.09 -10.79
CA ALA A 33 -33.49 4.57 -9.68
C ALA A 33 -34.43 4.07 -8.59
N ASN A 34 -34.09 2.92 -8.00
CA ASN A 34 -34.73 2.39 -6.81
C ASN A 34 -33.65 2.06 -5.76
N GLU A 35 -34.04 1.77 -4.51
CA GLU A 35 -33.11 1.63 -3.37
C GLU A 35 -31.98 0.61 -3.57
N GLU A 36 -32.12 -0.33 -4.52
CA GLU A 36 -31.11 -1.34 -4.83
C GLU A 36 -30.40 -1.17 -6.19
N ARG A 37 -30.87 -0.32 -7.13
CA ARG A 37 -30.31 -0.22 -8.49
C ARG A 37 -30.61 1.12 -9.19
N VAL A 38 -29.64 1.63 -9.96
CA VAL A 38 -29.82 2.74 -10.93
C VAL A 38 -29.75 2.17 -12.35
N VAL A 39 -30.82 2.32 -13.15
CA VAL A 39 -30.84 1.88 -14.55
C VAL A 39 -30.95 3.11 -15.45
N CYS A 40 -29.89 3.40 -16.20
CA CYS A 40 -29.90 4.46 -17.21
C CYS A 40 -30.40 3.91 -18.55
N ARG A 41 -31.52 4.44 -19.07
CA ARG A 41 -32.03 4.09 -20.40
C ARG A 41 -31.78 5.25 -21.36
N VAL A 42 -30.84 5.06 -22.28
CA VAL A 42 -30.61 6.01 -23.39
C VAL A 42 -31.50 5.58 -24.55
N LEU A 43 -32.54 6.34 -24.84
CA LEU A 43 -33.36 6.11 -26.03
C LEU A 43 -32.66 6.77 -27.23
N LEU A 44 -31.95 5.97 -28.01
CA LEU A 44 -31.48 6.39 -29.34
C LEU A 44 -32.67 6.25 -30.30
N ASN A 45 -33.11 7.35 -30.90
CA ASN A 45 -34.10 7.29 -31.97
C ASN A 45 -33.52 6.42 -33.11
N ASN A 46 -34.22 5.32 -33.41
CA ASN A 46 -33.94 4.35 -34.45
C ASN A 46 -32.61 3.59 -34.36
N SER A 47 -32.54 2.64 -33.42
CA SER A 47 -32.21 1.24 -33.72
C SER A 47 -32.14 0.45 -32.41
N ASP A 48 -32.90 -0.64 -32.33
CA ASP A 48 -32.86 -1.63 -31.24
C ASP A 48 -31.47 -2.29 -31.17
N ALA A 49 -30.57 -1.72 -30.36
CA ALA A 49 -29.30 -2.36 -30.01
C ALA A 49 -29.19 -2.41 -28.48
N ARG A 50 -29.59 -3.56 -27.90
CA ARG A 50 -29.38 -3.86 -26.49
C ARG A 50 -27.89 -4.18 -26.28
N SER A 51 -27.11 -3.21 -25.84
CA SER A 51 -25.79 -3.47 -25.26
C SER A 51 -25.93 -3.61 -23.75
N PRO A 52 -25.48 -4.71 -23.12
CA PRO A 52 -25.50 -4.84 -21.67
C PRO A 52 -24.46 -3.91 -21.06
N CYS A 53 -24.92 -2.86 -20.36
CA CYS A 53 -24.08 -2.04 -19.52
C CYS A 53 -23.83 -2.82 -18.22
N VAL A 54 -22.64 -3.39 -18.07
CA VAL A 54 -22.22 -4.06 -16.83
C VAL A 54 -21.80 -2.96 -15.85
N ILE A 55 -22.62 -2.74 -14.83
CA ILE A 55 -22.25 -1.92 -13.67
C ILE A 55 -21.28 -2.78 -12.84
N ALA A 56 -20.05 -2.31 -12.67
CA ALA A 56 -19.14 -2.90 -11.69
C ALA A 56 -19.68 -2.58 -10.29
N ASP A 57 -19.95 -3.63 -9.52
CA ASP A 57 -20.41 -3.51 -8.14
C ASP A 57 -19.39 -2.69 -7.33
N LYS A 58 -19.85 -1.60 -6.72
CA LYS A 58 -19.06 -0.73 -5.86
C LYS A 58 -19.13 -1.26 -4.44
N GLU A 59 -18.60 -2.47 -4.24
CA GLU A 59 -18.36 -3.02 -2.91
C GLU A 59 -16.90 -2.72 -2.58
N THR A 60 -16.67 -1.78 -1.67
CA THR A 60 -15.34 -1.36 -1.18
C THR A 60 -14.71 -2.42 -0.28
N ASP A 61 -14.85 -3.70 -0.61
CA ASP A 61 -13.99 -4.73 -0.04
C ASP A 61 -12.64 -4.64 -0.78
N PRO A 62 -11.47 -4.62 -0.10
CA PRO A 62 -10.21 -4.78 -0.81
C PRO A 62 -10.32 -5.95 -1.77
N ASP A 63 -10.02 -5.73 -3.05
CA ASP A 63 -9.98 -6.80 -4.04
C ASP A 63 -8.86 -7.78 -3.65
N ARG A 64 -9.25 -8.86 -2.96
CA ARG A 64 -8.43 -9.90 -2.32
C ARG A 64 -7.99 -10.97 -3.32
N THR A 65 -7.39 -10.57 -4.43
CA THR A 65 -6.88 -11.54 -5.41
C THR A 65 -5.49 -12.02 -4.97
N LEU A 66 -5.33 -13.28 -4.57
CA LEU A 66 -3.99 -13.88 -4.35
C LEU A 66 -3.09 -13.62 -5.57
N LEU A 67 -1.81 -13.28 -5.35
CA LEU A 67 -0.85 -13.20 -6.45
C LEU A 67 -0.87 -14.51 -7.26
N PRO A 68 -0.62 -14.49 -8.59
CA PRO A 68 -0.80 -15.65 -9.49
C PRO A 68 -0.08 -16.97 -9.12
N ASP A 69 0.65 -17.04 -8.01
CA ASP A 69 1.40 -18.19 -7.54
C ASP A 69 1.21 -18.46 -6.03
N GLY A 70 0.22 -17.84 -5.37
CA GLY A 70 -0.02 -18.00 -3.91
C GLY A 70 1.07 -17.43 -3.00
N MET A 71 2.03 -16.67 -3.55
CA MET A 71 3.20 -16.14 -2.84
C MET A 71 2.93 -14.94 -1.91
N GLY A 72 1.71 -14.39 -1.89
CA GLY A 72 1.46 -13.09 -1.26
C GLY A 72 -0.01 -12.73 -1.04
N ILE A 73 -0.24 -11.81 -0.10
CA ILE A 73 -1.51 -11.07 0.07
C ILE A 73 -1.44 -9.85 -0.85
N LEU A 74 -2.44 -9.64 -1.69
CA LEU A 74 -2.57 -8.41 -2.50
C LEU A 74 -3.78 -7.63 -2.01
N ALA A 75 -3.56 -6.37 -1.65
CA ALA A 75 -4.60 -5.45 -1.27
C ALA A 75 -4.63 -4.26 -2.22
N ARG A 76 -5.78 -4.03 -2.86
CA ARG A 76 -6.04 -2.82 -3.63
C ARG A 76 -6.67 -1.78 -2.70
N LEU A 77 -6.03 -0.63 -2.57
CA LEU A 77 -6.43 0.43 -1.64
C LEU A 77 -6.67 1.72 -2.41
N ASP A 78 -7.86 2.29 -2.25
CA ASP A 78 -8.23 3.58 -2.84
C ASP A 78 -7.97 4.70 -1.83
N GLY A 79 -7.10 5.64 -2.18
CA GLY A 79 -6.80 6.81 -1.35
C GLY A 79 -7.95 7.81 -1.27
N GLY A 80 -8.97 7.69 -2.12
CA GLY A 80 -10.20 8.48 -2.06
C GLY A 80 -11.29 7.92 -1.14
N SER A 81 -11.11 6.71 -0.58
CA SER A 81 -12.07 6.13 0.36
C SER A 81 -12.10 6.89 1.69
N PRO A 82 -13.26 6.94 2.37
CA PRO A 82 -13.35 7.46 3.73
C PRO A 82 -12.34 6.82 4.67
N LEU A 83 -11.75 7.61 5.57
CA LEU A 83 -10.68 7.13 6.45
C LEU A 83 -11.06 5.91 7.29
N PRO A 84 -12.30 5.78 7.84
CA PRO A 84 -12.71 4.57 8.55
C PRO A 84 -12.69 3.31 7.68
N GLU A 85 -13.10 3.41 6.42
CA GLU A 85 -13.11 2.28 5.47
C GLU A 85 -11.68 1.85 5.14
N LEU A 86 -10.82 2.82 4.83
CA LEU A 86 -9.41 2.54 4.56
C LEU A 86 -8.69 1.94 5.78
N THR A 87 -9.02 2.43 6.97
CA THR A 87 -8.52 1.89 8.24
C THR A 87 -8.96 0.44 8.44
N ALA A 88 -10.21 0.10 8.11
CA ALA A 88 -10.71 -1.27 8.19
C ALA A 88 -9.99 -2.18 7.19
N ALA A 89 -9.79 -1.72 5.95
CA ALA A 89 -9.07 -2.46 4.92
C ALA A 89 -7.62 -2.76 5.33
N VAL A 90 -6.89 -1.79 5.87
CA VAL A 90 -5.51 -2.01 6.36
C VAL A 90 -5.47 -2.99 7.52
N ASN A 91 -6.42 -2.92 8.46
CA ASN A 91 -6.48 -3.88 9.57
C ASN A 91 -6.76 -5.30 9.08
N ALA A 92 -7.67 -5.48 8.12
CA ALA A 92 -7.95 -6.79 7.53
C ALA A 92 -6.70 -7.40 6.88
N VAL A 93 -5.92 -6.60 6.14
CA VAL A 93 -4.63 -7.03 5.57
C VAL A 93 -3.64 -7.46 6.66
N CYS A 94 -3.58 -6.72 7.77
CA CYS A 94 -2.70 -7.07 8.88
C CYS A 94 -3.15 -8.36 9.58
N GLU A 95 -4.45 -8.55 9.79
CA GLU A 95 -5.02 -9.77 10.37
C GLU A 95 -4.68 -10.99 9.52
N GLU A 96 -4.89 -10.91 8.20
CA GLU A 96 -4.57 -12.00 7.27
C GLU A 96 -3.06 -12.30 7.23
N ALA A 97 -2.22 -11.26 7.29
CA ALA A 97 -0.76 -11.41 7.28
C ALA A 97 -0.22 -12.05 8.58
N GLU A 98 -0.91 -11.83 9.71
CA GLU A 98 -0.57 -12.40 11.02
C GLU A 98 -1.01 -13.86 11.18
N GLU A 99 -1.90 -14.37 10.30
CA GLU A 99 -2.32 -15.77 10.34
C GLU A 99 -1.12 -16.73 10.11
N PRO A 100 -1.00 -17.84 10.86
CA PRO A 100 0.13 -18.76 10.75
C PRO A 100 0.20 -19.41 9.36
N ARG A 101 1.03 -18.85 8.48
CA ARG A 101 1.30 -19.34 7.12
C ARG A 101 2.79 -19.26 6.82
N GLU A 102 3.21 -19.89 5.71
CA GLU A 102 4.54 -19.68 5.14
C GLU A 102 4.83 -18.19 4.91
N PRO A 103 6.10 -17.75 4.91
CA PRO A 103 6.45 -16.35 4.74
C PRO A 103 5.85 -15.78 3.45
N THR A 104 4.81 -14.98 3.63
CA THR A 104 3.97 -14.41 2.58
C THR A 104 4.31 -12.94 2.43
N VAL A 105 4.45 -12.45 1.20
CA VAL A 105 4.70 -11.01 0.94
C VAL A 105 3.36 -10.26 0.97
N VAL A 106 3.30 -9.04 1.53
CA VAL A 106 2.10 -8.20 1.48
C VAL A 106 2.31 -7.15 0.40
N VAL A 107 1.47 -7.15 -0.63
CA VAL A 107 1.50 -6.19 -1.72
C VAL A 107 0.34 -5.21 -1.57
N LEU A 108 0.65 -3.93 -1.42
CA LEU A 108 -0.31 -2.84 -1.39
C LEU A 108 -0.29 -2.15 -2.74
N ARG A 109 -1.40 -2.19 -3.47
CA ARG A 109 -1.56 -1.47 -4.73
C ARG A 109 -2.50 -0.31 -4.54
N PHE A 110 -2.03 0.90 -4.83
CA PHE A 110 -2.85 2.09 -4.71
C PHE A 110 -3.60 2.37 -6.02
N ALA A 111 -4.90 2.63 -5.90
CA ALA A 111 -5.64 3.22 -7.00
C ALA A 111 -5.09 4.63 -7.28
N PRO A 112 -4.97 5.05 -8.55
CA PRO A 112 -4.52 6.40 -8.86
C PRO A 112 -5.52 7.41 -8.29
N SER A 113 -5.04 8.39 -7.52
CA SER A 113 -5.91 9.47 -7.05
C SER A 113 -6.38 10.32 -8.23
N PRO A 114 -7.64 10.79 -8.25
CA PRO A 114 -8.11 11.73 -9.26
C PRO A 114 -7.21 12.97 -9.31
N PRO A 115 -6.95 13.54 -10.51
CA PRO A 115 -6.20 14.79 -10.62
C PRO A 115 -6.85 15.89 -9.78
N GLY A 116 -6.09 16.50 -8.87
CA GLY A 116 -6.59 17.58 -7.99
C GLY A 116 -7.18 17.12 -6.66
N ALA A 117 -7.31 15.82 -6.41
CA ALA A 117 -7.64 15.28 -5.09
C ALA A 117 -6.43 15.44 -4.15
N ARG A 118 -6.25 16.65 -3.63
CA ARG A 118 -5.20 17.01 -2.67
C ARG A 118 -5.71 17.06 -1.24
N GLU A 119 -7.01 17.26 -1.08
CA GLU A 119 -7.64 17.50 0.20
C GLU A 119 -7.66 16.23 1.04
N TRP A 120 -6.91 16.26 2.12
CA TRP A 120 -6.82 15.23 3.13
C TRP A 120 -6.59 15.90 4.48
N PRO A 121 -7.35 15.53 5.53
CA PRO A 121 -8.20 14.35 5.63
C PRO A 121 -9.69 14.56 5.33
N GLY A 122 -10.13 15.79 5.03
CA GLY A 122 -11.56 16.12 4.97
C GLY A 122 -12.18 16.15 6.36
N ASP A 123 -13.49 15.87 6.45
CA ASP A 123 -14.23 15.85 7.72
C ASP A 123 -13.98 14.55 8.50
N VAL A 124 -12.96 14.56 9.36
CA VAL A 124 -12.61 13.42 10.24
C VAL A 124 -12.37 13.88 11.67
N SER A 125 -12.66 12.99 12.62
CA SER A 125 -12.35 13.18 14.03
C SER A 125 -10.90 12.80 14.35
N ILE A 126 -10.35 13.37 15.43
CA ILE A 126 -9.04 12.96 15.96
C ILE A 126 -8.98 11.48 16.33
N HIS A 127 -10.12 10.87 16.68
CA HIS A 127 -10.20 9.45 16.97
C HIS A 127 -10.01 8.59 15.72
N GLU A 128 -10.53 9.02 14.58
CA GLU A 128 -10.31 8.34 13.29
C GLU A 128 -8.88 8.49 12.82
N VAL A 129 -8.29 9.69 12.93
CA VAL A 129 -6.86 9.90 12.66
C VAL A 129 -5.97 9.01 13.54
N ASN A 130 -6.28 8.90 14.83
CA ASN A 130 -5.53 8.02 15.73
C ASN A 130 -5.72 6.53 15.40
N ARG A 131 -6.91 6.12 14.95
CA ARG A 131 -7.16 4.73 14.52
C ARG A 131 -6.40 4.41 13.24
N TRP A 132 -6.36 5.35 12.30
CA TRP A 132 -5.56 5.27 11.09
C TRP A 132 -4.10 5.04 11.41
N GLU A 133 -3.49 5.91 12.22
CA GLU A 133 -2.06 5.79 12.54
C GLU A 133 -1.73 4.50 13.29
N ARG A 134 -2.65 3.99 14.12
CA ARG A 134 -2.48 2.66 14.72
C ARG A 134 -2.50 1.54 13.68
N ALA A 135 -3.37 1.61 12.67
CA ALA A 135 -3.42 0.63 11.59
C ALA A 135 -2.15 0.70 10.72
N VAL A 136 -1.70 1.90 10.35
CA VAL A 136 -0.44 2.08 9.61
C VAL A 136 0.75 1.56 10.43
N ARG A 137 0.81 1.87 11.73
CA ARG A 137 1.87 1.37 12.62
C ARG A 137 1.84 -0.15 12.78
N ARG A 138 0.66 -0.78 12.76
CA ARG A 138 0.53 -2.24 12.74
C ARG A 138 1.11 -2.82 11.46
N LEU A 139 0.76 -2.24 10.31
CA LEU A 139 1.28 -2.61 9.00
C LEU A 139 2.82 -2.53 8.94
N GLU A 140 3.41 -1.42 9.41
CA GLU A 140 4.88 -1.24 9.48
C GLU A 140 5.57 -2.35 10.27
N ARG A 141 4.91 -2.85 11.32
CA ARG A 141 5.46 -3.84 12.24
C ARG A 141 5.13 -5.28 11.87
N LEU A 142 4.41 -5.50 10.76
CA LEU A 142 4.14 -6.84 10.27
C LEU A 142 5.45 -7.58 10.02
N ASP A 143 5.47 -8.85 10.38
CA ASP A 143 6.62 -9.74 10.17
C ASP A 143 6.86 -10.04 8.67
N ASN A 144 5.83 -9.84 7.86
CA ASN A 144 5.83 -9.98 6.41
C ASN A 144 6.53 -8.78 5.76
N LEU A 145 7.16 -9.01 4.61
CA LEU A 145 7.68 -7.91 3.82
C LEU A 145 6.51 -7.20 3.10
N THR A 146 6.43 -5.88 3.24
CA THR A 146 5.45 -5.04 2.56
C THR A 146 6.04 -4.42 1.28
N ILE A 147 5.35 -4.60 0.15
CA ILE A 147 5.65 -3.98 -1.14
C ILE A 147 4.52 -3.03 -1.49
N ALA A 148 4.81 -1.73 -1.59
CA ALA A 148 3.85 -0.75 -2.07
C ALA A 148 4.04 -0.48 -3.56
N VAL A 149 2.93 -0.33 -4.25
CA VAL A 149 2.85 -0.07 -5.68
C VAL A 149 2.02 1.18 -5.89
N ALA A 150 2.65 2.23 -6.41
CA ALA A 150 2.01 3.50 -6.70
C ALA A 150 2.03 3.81 -8.19
N GLN A 151 0.93 4.39 -8.67
CA GLN A 151 0.76 4.78 -10.07
C GLN A 151 0.02 6.11 -10.17
N GLY A 152 0.34 6.90 -11.19
CA GLY A 152 -0.23 8.23 -11.38
C GLY A 152 -0.02 9.13 -10.15
N THR A 153 -1.07 9.75 -9.64
CA THR A 153 -0.97 10.57 -8.43
C THR A 153 -1.10 9.72 -7.17
N CYS A 154 -0.12 9.78 -6.28
CA CYS A 154 -0.14 9.14 -4.97
C CYS A 154 -0.06 10.22 -3.87
N GLY A 155 -1.14 10.39 -3.13
CA GLY A 155 -1.23 11.39 -2.07
C GLY A 155 -2.21 10.97 -0.98
N GLY A 156 -2.53 11.89 -0.07
CA GLY A 156 -3.45 11.64 1.03
C GLY A 156 -3.00 10.45 1.91
N PRO A 157 -3.91 9.53 2.29
CA PRO A 157 -3.59 8.47 3.24
C PRO A 157 -2.71 7.38 2.62
N VAL A 158 -2.82 7.11 1.33
CA VAL A 158 -2.00 6.07 0.68
C VAL A 158 -0.53 6.48 0.60
N LEU A 159 -0.20 7.76 0.75
CA LEU A 159 1.20 8.20 0.92
C LEU A 159 1.79 7.73 2.25
N ASP A 160 1.02 7.70 3.34
CA ASP A 160 1.48 7.11 4.60
C ASP A 160 1.79 5.62 4.43
N LEU A 161 0.94 4.89 3.71
CA LEU A 161 1.14 3.48 3.41
C LEU A 161 2.35 3.24 2.49
N LEU A 162 2.54 4.10 1.48
CA LEU A 162 3.72 4.06 0.61
C LEU A 162 4.98 4.21 1.46
N LEU A 163 5.05 5.21 2.34
CA LEU A 163 6.22 5.45 3.18
C LEU A 163 6.38 4.41 4.31
N ALA A 164 5.31 3.72 4.70
CA ALA A 164 5.35 2.62 5.67
C ALA A 164 5.83 1.29 5.04
N ALA A 165 5.79 1.17 3.71
CA ALA A 165 6.19 -0.06 3.03
C ALA A 165 7.71 -0.24 3.00
N ALA A 166 8.15 -1.49 3.10
CA ALA A 166 9.56 -1.85 3.08
C ALA A 166 10.19 -1.77 1.67
N PHE A 167 9.39 -1.86 0.61
CA PHE A 167 9.83 -1.71 -0.78
C PHE A 167 8.75 -1.01 -1.61
N ARG A 168 9.13 -0.05 -2.45
CA ARG A 168 8.21 0.85 -3.15
C ARG A 168 8.50 0.86 -4.65
N ILE A 169 7.48 0.49 -5.41
CA ILE A 169 7.51 0.43 -6.88
C ILE A 169 6.62 1.53 -7.43
N GLY A 170 7.16 2.36 -8.33
CA GLY A 170 6.42 3.40 -9.04
C GLY A 170 6.26 3.10 -10.53
N THR A 171 5.17 3.56 -11.15
CA THR A 171 5.08 3.65 -12.61
C THR A 171 5.75 4.94 -13.11
N PRO A 172 6.15 5.04 -14.40
CA PRO A 172 6.83 6.23 -14.93
C PRO A 172 6.04 7.56 -14.83
N ASP A 173 4.72 7.49 -14.72
CA ASP A 173 3.83 8.64 -14.53
C ASP A 173 3.57 8.98 -13.05
N LEU A 174 4.27 8.32 -12.11
CA LEU A 174 4.09 8.54 -10.68
C LEU A 174 4.46 9.98 -10.27
N LYS A 175 3.60 10.56 -9.44
CA LYS A 175 3.83 11.83 -8.75
C LYS A 175 3.32 11.73 -7.32
N LEU A 176 4.18 12.06 -6.35
CA LEU A 176 3.79 12.08 -4.95
C LEU A 176 3.28 13.47 -4.57
N VAL A 177 2.14 13.52 -3.90
CA VAL A 177 1.50 14.77 -3.49
C VAL A 177 1.38 14.78 -1.97
N LEU A 178 1.93 15.82 -1.36
CA LEU A 178 1.85 15.99 0.08
C LEU A 178 0.40 16.26 0.52
N PRO A 179 -0.02 15.75 1.68
CA PRO A 179 -1.38 15.95 2.14
C PRO A 179 -1.60 17.40 2.54
N VAL A 180 -2.67 18.00 2.03
CA VAL A 180 -3.09 19.35 2.37
C VAL A 180 -4.56 19.34 2.79
N ASN A 181 -4.92 20.15 3.78
CA ASN A 181 -6.27 20.37 4.24
C ASN A 181 -6.55 21.87 4.23
N ASP A 182 -7.58 22.31 3.51
CA ASP A 182 -7.90 23.74 3.37
C ASP A 182 -6.67 24.58 2.96
N GLU A 183 -5.96 24.15 1.91
CA GLU A 183 -4.70 24.75 1.40
C GLU A 183 -3.49 24.73 2.36
N HIS A 184 -3.65 24.24 3.59
CA HIS A 184 -2.57 24.10 4.56
C HIS A 184 -2.01 22.69 4.57
N PHE A 185 -0.71 22.54 4.79
CA PHE A 185 -0.11 21.21 4.94
C PHE A 185 -0.73 20.48 6.16
N TRP A 186 -1.20 19.25 5.95
CA TRP A 186 -1.76 18.44 7.03
C TRP A 186 -0.65 17.90 7.95
N PRO A 187 -0.64 18.20 9.26
CA PRO A 187 0.42 17.79 10.18
C PRO A 187 0.30 16.31 10.61
N GLY A 188 0.23 15.40 9.64
CA GLY A 188 0.17 13.95 9.85
C GLY A 188 1.54 13.30 10.03
N MET A 189 1.52 11.98 10.24
CA MET A 189 2.75 11.19 10.43
C MET A 189 3.55 10.97 9.15
N VAL A 190 3.05 11.40 7.99
CA VAL A 190 3.83 11.55 6.76
C VAL A 190 5.12 12.34 7.00
N LEU A 191 5.10 13.36 7.87
CA LEU A 191 6.29 14.14 8.22
C LEU A 191 7.35 13.29 8.89
N TYR A 192 6.93 12.50 9.89
CA TYR A 192 7.80 11.58 10.60
C TYR A 192 8.41 10.58 9.61
N ARG A 193 7.59 9.90 8.81
CA ARG A 193 8.04 8.89 7.85
C ARG A 193 8.96 9.49 6.78
N LEU A 194 8.65 10.68 6.27
CA LEU A 194 9.49 11.37 5.29
C LEU A 194 10.86 11.69 5.89
N VAL A 195 10.92 12.24 7.11
CA VAL A 195 12.19 12.49 7.80
C VAL A 195 12.99 11.20 7.99
N GLN A 196 12.34 10.08 8.30
CA GLN A 196 13.02 8.79 8.43
C GLN A 196 13.64 8.29 7.12
N HIS A 197 13.00 8.57 5.98
CA HIS A 197 13.50 8.14 4.67
C HIS A 197 14.59 9.06 4.13
N ILE A 198 14.38 10.38 4.17
CA ILE A 198 15.21 11.33 3.42
C ILE A 198 16.00 12.30 4.32
N GLY A 199 15.85 12.18 5.64
CA GLY A 199 16.46 13.05 6.62
C GLY A 199 15.78 14.43 6.73
N PRO A 200 16.03 15.15 7.83
CA PRO A 200 15.32 16.38 8.17
C PRO A 200 15.57 17.53 7.18
N ALA A 201 16.78 17.62 6.60
CA ALA A 201 17.12 18.71 5.69
C ALA A 201 16.31 18.67 4.38
N ARG A 202 16.19 17.48 3.78
CA ARG A 202 15.43 17.27 2.54
C ARG A 202 13.93 17.30 2.80
N ALA A 203 13.47 16.67 3.89
CA ALA A 203 12.07 16.73 4.30
C ALA A 203 11.59 18.18 4.53
N ARG A 204 12.40 18.99 5.23
CA ARG A 204 12.12 20.43 5.43
C ARG A 204 11.99 21.17 4.08
N ARG A 205 12.83 20.84 3.10
CA ARG A 205 12.75 21.45 1.76
C ARG A 205 11.43 21.14 1.06
N ILE A 206 10.99 19.90 1.15
CA ILE A 206 9.76 19.46 0.49
C ILE A 206 8.53 20.05 1.17
N VAL A 207 8.48 19.99 2.50
CA VAL A 207 7.33 20.40 3.30
C VAL A 207 7.13 21.92 3.32
N LEU A 208 8.19 22.70 3.55
CA LEU A 208 8.06 24.15 3.70
C LEU A 208 7.86 24.88 2.36
N TRP A 209 8.29 24.28 1.25
CA TRP A 209 8.11 24.86 -0.09
C TRP A 209 6.94 24.22 -0.86
N GLY A 210 6.16 23.34 -0.20
CA GLY A 210 4.86 22.85 -0.70
C GLY A 210 4.90 22.21 -2.08
N SER A 211 6.03 21.58 -2.45
CA SER A 211 6.22 21.04 -3.79
C SER A 211 5.85 19.57 -3.82
N ASP A 212 4.97 19.21 -4.77
CA ASP A 212 4.77 17.81 -5.14
C ASP A 212 6.12 17.19 -5.54
N ILE A 213 6.32 15.90 -5.27
CA ILE A 213 7.56 15.19 -5.55
C ILE A 213 7.38 14.40 -6.86
N PRO A 214 7.92 14.86 -7.99
CA PRO A 214 7.88 14.10 -9.24
C PRO A 214 8.75 12.84 -9.12
N LEU A 215 8.49 11.83 -9.96
CA LEU A 215 9.20 10.56 -9.92
C LEU A 215 10.74 10.68 -9.93
N PRO A 216 11.39 11.52 -10.76
CA PRO A 216 12.85 11.64 -10.74
C PRO A 216 13.40 12.03 -9.36
N ASP A 217 12.77 12.99 -8.71
CA ASP A 217 13.15 13.42 -7.35
C ASP A 217 12.86 12.31 -6.34
N ALA A 218 11.73 11.60 -6.48
CA ALA A 218 11.38 10.50 -5.59
C ALA A 218 12.41 9.34 -5.65
N ILE A 219 12.99 9.06 -6.81
CA ILE A 219 14.08 8.09 -6.99
C ILE A 219 15.38 8.63 -6.39
N GLU A 220 15.77 9.86 -6.71
CA GLU A 220 17.01 10.48 -6.19
C GLU A 220 17.02 10.52 -4.66
N LEU A 221 15.86 10.78 -4.07
CA LEU A 221 15.66 10.83 -2.63
C LEU A 221 15.57 9.45 -1.98
N GLY A 222 15.38 8.36 -2.75
CA GLY A 222 15.17 7.01 -2.22
C GLY A 222 13.78 6.79 -1.60
N ILE A 223 12.78 7.59 -1.99
CA ILE A 223 11.38 7.38 -1.62
C ILE A 223 10.75 6.28 -2.48
N VAL A 224 11.18 6.15 -3.74
CA VAL A 224 10.79 5.06 -4.65
C VAL A 224 12.03 4.21 -4.93
N ASP A 225 11.92 2.90 -4.74
CA ASP A 225 13.05 1.98 -4.84
C ASP A 225 13.20 1.39 -6.26
N GLU A 226 12.10 1.26 -7.01
CA GLU A 226 12.08 0.72 -8.36
C GLU A 226 11.02 1.41 -9.23
N VAL A 227 11.30 1.56 -10.52
CA VAL A 227 10.33 2.05 -11.52
C VAL A 227 10.10 1.00 -12.59
N SER A 228 8.83 0.71 -12.89
CA SER A 228 8.47 -0.26 -13.92
C SER A 228 7.20 0.11 -14.69
N ASN A 229 7.20 -0.18 -16.00
CA ASN A 229 5.99 -0.18 -16.83
C ASN A 229 5.18 -1.46 -16.65
N ASP A 230 5.84 -2.59 -16.37
CA ASP A 230 5.19 -3.84 -15.98
C ASP A 230 5.30 -4.02 -14.47
N VAL A 231 4.35 -3.41 -13.78
CA VAL A 231 4.23 -3.46 -12.33
C VAL A 231 4.00 -4.89 -11.84
N THR A 232 3.31 -5.73 -12.62
CA THR A 232 3.02 -7.11 -12.22
C THR A 232 4.29 -7.94 -12.23
N GLU A 233 5.12 -7.80 -13.25
CA GLU A 233 6.43 -8.44 -13.31
C GLU A 233 7.37 -7.92 -12.22
N ALA A 234 7.42 -6.60 -12.02
CA ALA A 234 8.24 -5.98 -10.96
C ALA A 234 7.88 -6.51 -9.56
N VAL A 235 6.58 -6.58 -9.24
CA VAL A 235 6.10 -7.17 -7.98
C VAL A 235 6.50 -8.64 -7.88
N ARG A 236 6.35 -9.43 -8.95
CA ARG A 236 6.76 -10.86 -8.94
C ARG A 236 8.26 -11.00 -8.67
N ASN A 237 9.08 -10.19 -9.32
CA ASN A 237 10.54 -10.22 -9.15
C ASN A 237 10.95 -9.79 -7.73
N ALA A 238 10.36 -8.71 -7.22
CA ALA A 238 10.58 -8.25 -5.85
C ALA A 238 10.12 -9.29 -4.81
N ALA A 239 8.95 -9.90 -5.01
CA ALA A 239 8.41 -10.96 -4.16
C ALA A 239 9.29 -12.22 -4.20
N ALA A 240 9.79 -12.63 -5.37
CA ALA A 240 10.67 -13.79 -5.49
C ALA A 240 12.04 -13.55 -4.84
N LEU A 241 12.65 -12.38 -5.07
CA LEU A 241 13.95 -12.03 -4.52
C LEU A 241 13.88 -11.88 -3.00
N ARG A 242 12.83 -11.21 -2.51
CA ARG A 242 12.72 -10.87 -1.10
C ARG A 242 11.89 -11.85 -0.27
N GLY A 243 11.06 -12.70 -0.89
CA GLY A 243 10.44 -13.85 -0.23
C GLY A 243 11.49 -14.85 0.27
N ARG A 244 12.58 -15.03 -0.49
CA ARG A 244 13.78 -15.76 -0.03
C ARG A 244 14.47 -15.09 1.16
N LEU A 245 14.31 -13.78 1.30
CA LEU A 245 14.79 -13.02 2.44
C LEU A 245 13.76 -12.98 3.57
N SER A 246 12.51 -13.42 3.41
CA SER A 246 11.47 -13.31 4.45
C SER A 246 11.62 -14.37 5.56
N ASP A 247 12.85 -14.73 5.89
CA ASP A 247 13.16 -15.56 7.04
C ASP A 247 13.12 -14.74 8.34
N ARG A 248 13.15 -15.45 9.47
CA ARG A 248 13.15 -14.83 10.79
C ARG A 248 14.33 -13.87 11.00
N GLU A 249 15.45 -14.09 10.32
CA GLU A 249 16.64 -13.23 10.45
C GLU A 249 16.45 -11.88 9.77
N ALA A 250 15.86 -11.83 8.58
CA ALA A 250 15.62 -10.56 7.92
C ALA A 250 14.59 -9.70 8.67
N ARG A 251 13.62 -10.31 9.34
CA ARG A 251 12.70 -9.58 10.24
C ARG A 251 13.45 -8.83 11.33
N ILE A 252 14.42 -9.49 11.96
CA ILE A 252 15.28 -8.86 12.97
C ILE A 252 16.12 -7.75 12.36
N ARG A 253 16.77 -7.99 11.22
CA ARG A 253 17.61 -6.96 10.56
C ARG A 253 16.78 -5.73 10.18
N ARG A 254 15.59 -5.93 9.62
CA ARG A 254 14.67 -4.85 9.28
C ARG A 254 14.26 -4.06 10.52
N ARG A 255 13.87 -4.75 11.59
CA ARG A 255 13.52 -4.10 12.86
C ARG A 255 14.68 -3.26 13.43
N LEU A 256 15.91 -3.78 13.37
CA LEU A 256 17.10 -3.03 13.79
C LEU A 256 17.30 -1.77 12.94
N LEU A 257 17.12 -1.85 11.61
CA LEU A 257 17.21 -0.70 10.72
C LEU A 257 16.14 0.36 11.01
N GLU A 258 14.90 -0.06 11.23
CA GLU A 258 13.78 0.83 11.54
C GLU A 258 14.00 1.56 12.88
N GLU A 259 14.43 0.84 13.92
CA GLU A 259 14.64 1.40 15.25
C GLU A 259 15.89 2.30 15.33
N ALA A 260 16.92 2.05 14.51
CA ALA A 260 18.22 2.76 14.56
C ALA A 260 18.12 4.28 14.38
N THR A 261 17.09 4.76 13.69
CA THR A 261 16.90 6.19 13.41
C THR A 261 16.46 7.01 14.62
N SER A 262 15.87 6.36 15.63
CA SER A 262 15.32 7.02 16.82
C SER A 262 15.80 6.41 18.15
N ALA A 263 16.52 5.29 18.11
CA ALA A 263 17.01 4.63 19.30
C ALA A 263 18.21 5.36 19.91
N GLU A 264 18.25 5.43 21.24
CA GLU A 264 19.46 5.79 21.97
C GLU A 264 20.54 4.74 21.75
N TYR A 265 21.81 5.14 21.78
CA TYR A 265 22.94 4.24 21.46
C TYR A 265 22.94 2.96 22.31
N GLN A 266 22.58 3.06 23.60
CA GLN A 266 22.55 1.91 24.50
C GLN A 266 21.42 0.92 24.16
N ASP A 267 20.25 1.44 23.79
CA ASP A 267 19.11 0.60 23.37
C ASP A 267 19.42 -0.09 22.04
N ALA A 268 19.99 0.64 21.09
CA ALA A 268 20.44 0.09 19.80
C ALA A 268 21.51 -1.00 20.00
N LEU A 269 22.50 -0.76 20.87
CA LEU A 269 23.54 -1.74 21.20
C LEU A 269 22.94 -3.00 21.85
N GLY A 270 21.98 -2.84 22.77
CA GLY A 270 21.27 -3.95 23.40
C GLY A 270 20.53 -4.82 22.38
N ALA A 271 19.75 -4.20 21.49
CA ALA A 271 19.04 -4.90 20.42
C ALA A 271 20.00 -5.60 19.44
N HIS A 272 21.10 -4.95 19.09
CA HIS A 272 22.17 -5.52 18.26
C HIS A 272 22.78 -6.77 18.90
N LEU A 273 23.21 -6.69 20.16
CA LEU A 273 23.86 -7.81 20.85
C LEU A 273 22.89 -8.99 21.03
N ALA A 274 21.61 -8.72 21.30
CA ALA A 274 20.58 -9.76 21.37
C ALA A 274 20.39 -10.48 20.02
N ALA A 275 20.39 -9.74 18.91
CA ALA A 275 20.34 -10.31 17.57
C ALA A 275 21.59 -11.16 17.26
N CYS A 276 22.78 -10.68 17.62
CA CYS A 276 24.03 -11.40 17.45
C CYS A 276 24.07 -12.71 18.27
N ASP A 277 23.71 -12.68 19.55
CA ASP A 277 23.65 -13.90 20.39
C ASP A 277 22.70 -14.94 19.79
N ARG A 278 21.53 -14.50 19.29
CA ARG A 278 20.58 -15.38 18.64
C ARG A 278 21.17 -16.09 17.41
N GLU A 279 21.85 -15.35 16.52
CA GLU A 279 22.45 -15.95 15.32
C GLU A 279 23.62 -16.87 15.67
N LEU A 280 24.45 -16.50 16.65
CA LEU A 280 25.53 -17.35 17.14
C LEU A 280 25.00 -18.67 17.73
N ARG A 281 23.87 -18.65 18.43
CA ARG A 281 23.19 -19.88 18.90
C ARG A 281 22.65 -20.72 17.74
N ARG A 282 22.08 -20.09 16.70
CA ARG A 282 21.62 -20.80 15.48
C ARG A 282 22.77 -21.56 14.83
N LEU A 283 23.92 -20.91 14.64
CA LEU A 283 25.11 -21.53 14.03
C LEU A 283 25.66 -22.69 14.87
N ARG A 284 25.71 -22.53 16.20
CA ARG A 284 26.15 -23.60 17.12
C ARG A 284 25.24 -24.83 17.10
N ASN A 285 23.94 -24.61 16.92
CA ASN A 285 22.93 -25.69 16.93
C ASN A 285 22.65 -26.25 15.52
N GLY A 286 23.17 -25.63 14.46
CA GLY A 286 22.90 -25.96 13.05
C GLY A 286 24.13 -26.40 12.23
N GLY A 287 25.22 -26.82 12.88
CA GLY A 287 26.39 -27.39 12.19
C GLY A 287 26.06 -28.69 11.44
N PRO A 288 26.83 -29.05 10.39
CA PRO A 288 26.61 -30.28 9.64
C PRO A 288 26.65 -31.47 10.60
N GLY A 289 25.62 -32.33 10.53
CA GLY A 289 25.48 -33.46 11.44
C GLY A 289 26.77 -34.25 11.54
N THR A 290 27.38 -34.26 12.72
CA THR A 290 28.21 -35.38 13.13
C THR A 290 27.29 -36.60 13.15
N PRO A 291 27.50 -37.63 12.32
CA PRO A 291 26.83 -38.89 12.56
C PRO A 291 27.35 -39.38 13.90
N ALA A 292 26.49 -39.41 14.93
CA ALA A 292 26.79 -40.15 16.14
C ALA A 292 26.87 -41.61 15.72
N GLY A 293 28.09 -42.02 15.41
CA GLY A 293 28.45 -43.39 15.11
C GLY A 293 27.95 -44.27 16.25
N THR A 294 27.17 -45.26 15.84
CA THR A 294 27.01 -46.58 16.42
C THR A 294 27.72 -46.77 17.75
N ALA A 295 26.92 -46.84 18.81
CA ALA A 295 27.29 -47.51 20.04
C ALA A 295 27.79 -48.93 19.68
N ALA A 296 29.09 -49.16 19.84
CA ALA A 296 29.69 -50.47 19.76
C ALA A 296 30.46 -50.73 21.06
N GLY A 297 30.01 -51.74 21.79
CA GLY A 297 30.88 -52.58 22.61
C GLY A 297 31.05 -52.18 24.06
N HIS A 298 30.13 -52.65 24.90
CA HIS A 298 30.54 -53.34 26.12
C HIS A 298 31.62 -54.38 25.77
N VAL A 299 32.79 -54.30 26.39
CA VAL A 299 33.53 -55.49 26.82
C VAL A 299 34.05 -55.25 28.23
N GLU A 300 33.54 -56.09 29.10
CA GLU A 300 33.85 -56.28 30.51
C GLU A 300 35.23 -56.92 30.71
N ALA A 301 35.75 -56.79 31.93
CA ALA A 301 37.07 -57.17 32.42
C ALA A 301 37.53 -58.62 32.16
N ALA A 302 38.85 -58.81 32.04
CA ALA A 302 39.64 -59.79 32.79
C ALA A 302 41.13 -59.71 32.37
N GLY A 303 42.03 -59.52 33.34
CA GLY A 303 43.49 -59.60 33.16
C GLY A 303 44.25 -58.66 34.08
#